data_AF-A0AA40W3M4-F1
#
_entry.id   AF-A0AA40W3M4-F1
#
_cell.length_a   1.000
_cell.length_b   1.000
_cell.length_c   1.000
_cell.angle_alpha   90.00
_cell.angle_beta   90.00
_cell.angle_gamma   90.00
#
_symmetry.space_group_name_H-M   'P 1'
#
loop_
_entity.id
_entity.type
_entity.pdbx_description
1 polymer ?
#
loop_
_entity_poly.entity_id
_entity_poly.type
_entity_poly.pdbx_seq_one_letter_code
_entity_poly.pdbx_strand_id
1 'polypeptide(L)'
;MYAQLVETGVKQVKTADQLEGREQTFQRRIDDGVRIEAKDWMPDAYRKTLVRQISQHAHSEIVGMLPEGNWITRAPSLKRKAILLAKVQDEAGHGLYLYSAAETLGVSRDDLIDDLHAGRAKYSSIFNYPTLSWADIGMIGWLVDGSAIINQIPLCRCSYGPYARAMVRVCKEESFHQRQGYDLLMQMCLHGTPEQKAMVQDSLNRWWWPALMMFGPSDADSPNSAQSMAWKIKLFSNDELRQKMVDQTVPQAEYLGLKVPDPELKWNAERGHYDFGEIDWSEFYAVLKGNGPCNRERLAARVKAHEDGAWVRDALVAYADKQAERKVA
;
A
#
# COMPACT_ATOMS: atom_id res chain seq x y z
N MET A 1 -6.73 0.03 -2.36
CA MET A 1 -5.90 -0.56 -1.28
C MET A 1 -6.56 -0.63 0.08
N TYR A 2 -7.15 0.45 0.61
CA TYR A 2 -7.62 0.45 2.01
C TYR A 2 -9.14 0.49 2.13
N ALA A 3 -9.72 -0.68 2.39
CA ALA A 3 -11.17 -0.90 2.48
C ALA A 3 -11.64 -0.99 3.94
N GLN A 4 -11.32 0.04 4.73
CA GLN A 4 -12.11 0.31 5.92
C GLN A 4 -13.26 1.23 5.54
N LEU A 5 -14.49 0.79 5.82
CA LEU A 5 -15.64 1.67 5.89
C LEU A 5 -15.37 2.66 7.02
N VAL A 6 -15.09 3.91 6.67
CA VAL A 6 -15.16 5.02 7.61
C VAL A 6 -16.30 5.88 7.14
N GLU A 7 -17.27 6.07 8.03
CA GLU A 7 -18.39 6.96 7.78
C GLU A 7 -17.83 8.38 7.71
N THR A 8 -17.62 8.87 6.49
CA THR A 8 -17.12 10.22 6.25
C THR A 8 -18.19 11.28 6.56
N GLY A 9 -19.42 10.85 6.85
CA GLY A 9 -20.59 11.71 7.02
C GLY A 9 -21.15 12.24 5.69
N VAL A 10 -20.50 11.94 4.56
CA VAL A 10 -20.90 12.42 3.23
C VAL A 10 -21.85 11.41 2.59
N LYS A 11 -23.14 11.74 2.55
CA LYS A 11 -24.20 10.90 1.97
C LYS A 11 -24.39 11.11 0.46
N GLN A 12 -23.95 12.26 -0.05
CA GLN A 12 -24.09 12.63 -1.47
C GLN A 12 -22.93 13.54 -1.86
N VAL A 13 -22.35 13.28 -3.04
CA VAL A 13 -21.35 14.16 -3.64
C VAL A 13 -22.03 15.44 -4.11
N LYS A 14 -21.49 16.59 -3.70
CA LYS A 14 -21.97 17.92 -4.08
C LYS A 14 -20.97 18.63 -4.99
N THR A 15 -21.46 19.33 -6.01
CA THR A 15 -20.62 20.23 -6.82
C THR A 15 -20.32 21.52 -6.06
N ALA A 16 -19.34 22.30 -6.54
CA ALA A 16 -19.01 23.59 -5.94
C ALA A 16 -20.23 24.54 -5.86
N ASP A 17 -21.13 24.52 -6.85
CA ASP A 17 -22.31 25.38 -6.90
C ASP A 17 -23.41 24.96 -5.92
N GLN A 18 -23.35 23.73 -5.40
CA GLN A 18 -24.26 23.20 -4.38
C GLN A 18 -23.73 23.38 -2.94
N LEU A 19 -22.52 23.94 -2.81
CA LEU A 19 -21.86 24.21 -1.54
C LEU A 19 -21.90 25.72 -1.25
N GLU A 20 -21.71 26.09 0.01
CA GLU A 20 -21.70 27.48 0.46
C GLU A 20 -20.44 27.80 1.26
N GLY A 21 -20.07 29.08 1.33
CA GLY A 21 -18.99 29.58 2.18
C GLY A 21 -17.62 28.91 1.92
N ARG A 22 -17.00 28.41 3.00
CA ARG A 22 -15.66 27.81 2.94
C ARG A 22 -15.64 26.50 2.17
N GLU A 23 -16.71 25.70 2.23
CA GLU A 23 -16.82 24.44 1.48
C GLU A 23 -16.81 24.67 -0.02
N GLN A 24 -17.56 25.67 -0.51
CA GLN A 24 -17.54 26.05 -1.92
C GLN A 24 -16.15 26.53 -2.35
N THR A 25 -15.51 27.38 -1.55
CA THR A 25 -14.16 27.90 -1.84
C THR A 25 -13.15 26.76 -1.93
N PHE A 26 -13.24 25.79 -1.02
CA PHE A 26 -12.42 24.59 -1.05
C PHE A 26 -12.66 23.75 -2.31
N GLN A 27 -13.92 23.46 -2.65
CA GLN A 27 -14.22 22.65 -3.83
C GLN A 27 -13.74 23.32 -5.12
N ARG A 28 -13.92 24.65 -5.26
CA ARG A 28 -13.35 25.40 -6.40
C ARG A 28 -11.84 25.28 -6.50
N ARG A 29 -11.12 25.39 -5.37
CA ARG A 29 -9.66 25.15 -5.34
C ARG A 29 -9.30 23.75 -5.84
N ILE A 30 -10.03 22.72 -5.41
CA ILE A 30 -9.84 21.35 -5.90
C ILE A 30 -10.09 21.28 -7.41
N ASP A 31 -11.19 21.85 -7.89
CA ASP A 31 -11.61 21.83 -9.30
C ASP A 31 -10.55 22.52 -10.19
N ASP A 32 -9.99 23.65 -9.74
CA ASP A 32 -8.91 24.40 -10.38
C ASP A 32 -7.53 23.71 -10.29
N GLY A 33 -7.43 22.58 -9.58
CA GLY A 33 -6.19 21.81 -9.44
C GLY A 33 -5.21 22.40 -8.43
N VAL A 34 -5.66 23.31 -7.57
CA VAL A 34 -4.86 23.87 -6.47
C VAL A 34 -4.67 22.80 -5.40
N ARG A 35 -3.42 22.54 -5.02
CA ARG A 35 -3.10 21.63 -3.91
C ARG A 35 -3.45 22.27 -2.57
N ILE A 36 -4.01 21.45 -1.69
CA ILE A 36 -4.34 21.80 -0.31
C ILE A 36 -3.13 21.53 0.57
N GLU A 37 -2.73 22.50 1.37
CA GLU A 37 -1.60 22.43 2.30
C GLU A 37 -2.06 22.34 3.76
N ALA A 38 -1.14 22.01 4.67
CA ALA A 38 -1.46 21.72 6.07
C ALA A 38 -2.20 22.84 6.82
N LYS A 39 -1.90 24.11 6.47
CA LYS A 39 -2.52 25.31 7.07
C LYS A 39 -3.80 25.75 6.37
N ASP A 40 -4.11 25.17 5.22
CA ASP A 40 -5.34 25.48 4.52
C ASP A 40 -6.55 24.95 5.29
N TRP A 41 -7.65 25.66 5.18
CA TRP A 41 -8.92 25.09 5.59
C TRP A 41 -9.34 23.98 4.64
N MET A 42 -9.90 22.93 5.22
CA MET A 42 -10.44 21.78 4.51
C MET A 42 -11.63 21.22 5.28
N PRO A 43 -12.61 20.59 4.62
CA PRO A 43 -13.70 19.90 5.30
C PRO A 43 -13.18 18.84 6.26
N ASP A 44 -13.84 18.66 7.41
CA ASP A 44 -13.45 17.63 8.38
C ASP A 44 -13.52 16.21 7.80
N ALA A 45 -14.50 15.97 6.92
CA ALA A 45 -14.62 14.71 6.21
C ALA A 45 -13.45 14.45 5.25
N TYR A 46 -12.93 15.49 4.59
CA TYR A 46 -11.73 15.41 3.76
C TYR A 46 -10.50 15.08 4.62
N ARG A 47 -10.33 15.80 5.74
CA ARG A 47 -9.24 15.55 6.71
C ARG A 47 -9.27 14.12 7.24
N LYS A 48 -10.42 13.64 7.74
CA LYS A 48 -10.58 12.28 8.26
C LYS A 48 -10.32 11.21 7.20
N THR A 49 -10.77 11.44 5.97
CA THR A 49 -10.53 10.51 4.85
C THR A 49 -9.04 10.39 4.54
N LEU A 50 -8.32 11.51 4.52
CA LEU A 50 -6.87 11.51 4.30
C LEU A 50 -6.11 10.93 5.48
N VAL A 51 -6.44 11.26 6.72
CA VAL A 51 -5.82 10.65 7.91
C VAL A 51 -5.92 9.14 7.81
N ARG A 52 -7.13 8.61 7.55
CA ARG A 52 -7.36 7.18 7.36
C ARG A 52 -6.52 6.62 6.22
N GLN A 53 -6.55 7.23 5.04
CA GLN A 53 -5.87 6.67 3.88
C GLN A 53 -4.35 6.70 4.03
N ILE A 54 -3.79 7.80 4.53
CA ILE A 54 -2.34 7.98 4.68
C ILE A 54 -1.83 7.14 5.85
N SER A 55 -2.57 7.03 6.96
CA SER A 55 -2.17 6.15 8.08
C SER A 55 -2.18 4.70 7.67
N GLN A 56 -3.23 4.23 6.99
CA GLN A 56 -3.30 2.86 6.48
C GLN A 56 -2.20 2.58 5.44
N HIS A 57 -1.77 3.59 4.69
CA HIS A 57 -0.58 3.52 3.85
C HIS A 57 0.70 3.36 4.66
N ALA A 58 0.93 4.21 5.66
CA ALA A 58 2.08 4.08 6.55
C ALA A 58 2.12 2.72 7.27
N HIS A 59 0.97 2.23 7.75
CA HIS A 59 0.84 0.92 8.35
C HIS A 59 1.18 -0.21 7.37
N SER A 60 0.88 -0.01 6.09
CA SER A 60 1.17 -0.98 5.03
C SER A 60 2.66 -1.12 4.80
N GLU A 61 3.41 -0.01 4.75
CA GLU A 61 4.87 -0.05 4.72
C GLU A 61 5.43 -0.83 5.91
N ILE A 62 4.96 -0.49 7.12
CA ILE A 62 5.45 -1.14 8.33
C ILE A 62 5.10 -2.64 8.32
N VAL A 63 3.86 -3.02 8.04
CA VAL A 63 3.48 -4.45 8.07
C VAL A 63 4.12 -5.23 6.90
N GLY A 64 4.37 -4.57 5.75
CA GLY A 64 5.01 -5.15 4.57
C GLY A 64 6.42 -5.67 4.78
N MET A 65 7.17 -5.06 5.71
CA MET A 65 8.50 -5.53 6.09
C MET A 65 8.50 -6.96 6.68
N LEU A 66 7.36 -7.48 7.18
CA LEU A 66 7.29 -8.79 7.84
C LEU A 66 7.38 -9.98 6.87
N PRO A 67 6.53 -10.10 5.83
CA PRO A 67 6.63 -11.20 4.87
C PRO A 67 7.99 -11.23 4.16
N GLU A 68 8.60 -10.08 3.87
CA GLU A 68 9.93 -10.01 3.26
C GLU A 68 11.06 -10.24 4.26
N GLY A 69 10.96 -9.65 5.47
CA GLY A 69 11.88 -9.86 6.58
C GLY A 69 12.04 -11.33 6.95
N ASN A 70 10.98 -12.12 6.79
CA ASN A 70 10.98 -13.57 6.95
C ASN A 70 12.12 -14.26 6.14
N TRP A 71 12.45 -13.75 4.96
CA TRP A 71 13.45 -14.36 4.07
C TRP A 71 14.83 -13.69 4.08
N ILE A 72 15.02 -12.59 4.81
CA ILE A 72 16.32 -11.89 4.87
C ILE A 72 17.45 -12.86 5.23
N THR A 73 17.29 -13.68 6.27
CA THR A 73 18.35 -14.60 6.72
C THR A 73 18.56 -15.79 5.76
N ARG A 74 17.55 -16.11 4.95
CA ARG A 74 17.47 -17.30 4.07
C ARG A 74 17.67 -17.00 2.58
N ALA A 75 17.91 -15.75 2.23
CA ALA A 75 18.16 -15.36 0.84
C ALA A 75 19.34 -16.17 0.24
N PRO A 76 19.18 -16.72 -0.99
CA PRO A 76 20.06 -17.75 -1.54
C PRO A 76 21.43 -17.24 -2.02
N SER A 77 21.64 -15.91 -2.02
CA SER A 77 22.93 -15.32 -2.34
C SER A 77 23.12 -13.99 -1.61
N LEU A 78 24.37 -13.58 -1.41
CA LEU A 78 24.69 -12.29 -0.79
C LEU A 78 24.16 -11.11 -1.61
N LYS A 79 24.21 -11.18 -2.94
CA LYS A 79 23.63 -10.17 -3.83
C LYS A 79 22.14 -9.98 -3.55
N ARG A 80 21.37 -11.08 -3.53
CA ARG A 80 19.92 -11.01 -3.28
C ARG A 80 19.60 -10.60 -1.85
N LYS A 81 20.39 -11.06 -0.87
CA LYS A 81 20.29 -10.65 0.53
C LYS A 81 20.49 -9.14 0.70
N ALA A 82 21.51 -8.57 0.05
CA ALA A 82 21.78 -7.13 0.09
C ALA A 82 20.66 -6.29 -0.56
N ILE A 83 20.13 -6.74 -1.70
CA ILE A 83 18.99 -6.08 -2.36
C ILE A 83 17.76 -6.11 -1.44
N LEU A 84 17.43 -7.26 -0.84
CA LEU A 84 16.27 -7.39 0.05
C LEU A 84 16.42 -6.53 1.31
N LEU A 85 17.63 -6.47 1.89
CA LEU A 85 17.92 -5.58 3.01
C LEU A 85 17.70 -4.11 2.65
N ALA A 86 18.17 -3.68 1.48
CA ALA A 86 17.97 -2.30 1.01
C ALA A 86 16.48 -1.99 0.79
N LYS A 87 15.72 -2.90 0.18
CA LYS A 87 14.27 -2.75 -0.02
C LYS A 87 13.54 -2.59 1.31
N VAL A 88 13.73 -3.52 2.25
CA VAL A 88 13.05 -3.49 3.56
C VAL A 88 13.49 -2.28 4.40
N GLN A 89 14.72 -1.79 4.22
CA GLN A 89 15.16 -0.53 4.82
C GLN A 89 14.38 0.67 4.25
N ASP A 90 14.20 0.73 2.94
CA ASP A 90 13.46 1.82 2.30
C ASP A 90 11.98 1.79 2.67
N GLU A 91 11.34 0.62 2.80
CA GLU A 91 9.97 0.51 3.33
C GLU A 91 9.82 1.16 4.71
N ALA A 92 10.80 0.98 5.61
CA ALA A 92 10.80 1.67 6.90
C ALA A 92 10.86 3.20 6.72
N GLY A 93 11.68 3.68 5.79
CA GLY A 93 11.77 5.10 5.41
C GLY A 93 10.47 5.66 4.82
N HIS A 94 9.82 4.91 3.93
CA HIS A 94 8.53 5.27 3.34
C HIS A 94 7.45 5.39 4.41
N GLY A 95 7.41 4.44 5.36
CA GLY A 95 6.51 4.51 6.52
C GLY A 95 6.70 5.82 7.31
N LEU A 96 7.95 6.24 7.53
CA LEU A 96 8.25 7.52 8.20
C LEU A 96 7.78 8.74 7.40
N TYR A 97 7.97 8.76 6.07
CA TYR A 97 7.46 9.84 5.23
C TYR A 97 5.94 9.94 5.28
N LEU A 98 5.25 8.80 5.29
CA LEU A 98 3.79 8.72 5.33
C LEU A 98 3.23 9.12 6.69
N TYR A 99 3.81 8.66 7.80
CA TYR A 99 3.43 9.15 9.12
C TYR A 99 3.64 10.67 9.21
N SER A 100 4.77 11.18 8.73
CA SER A 100 5.03 12.63 8.71
C SER A 100 3.98 13.39 7.90
N ALA A 101 3.54 12.85 6.76
CA ALA A 101 2.46 13.44 5.98
C ALA A 101 1.11 13.39 6.72
N ALA A 102 0.80 12.30 7.42
CA ALA A 102 -0.41 12.18 8.22
C ALA A 102 -0.43 13.18 9.39
N GLU A 103 0.69 13.39 10.09
CA GLU A 103 0.77 14.31 11.23
C GLU A 103 0.48 15.76 10.84
N THR A 104 0.72 16.14 9.58
CA THR A 104 0.32 17.48 9.07
C THR A 104 -1.20 17.71 9.04
N LEU A 105 -2.01 16.66 9.24
CA LEU A 105 -3.46 16.73 9.39
C LEU A 105 -3.91 16.89 10.85
N GLY A 106 -2.99 16.93 11.81
CA GLY A 106 -3.27 17.17 13.23
C GLY A 106 -3.48 15.91 14.07
N VAL A 107 -3.01 14.75 13.60
CA VAL A 107 -2.95 13.51 14.39
C VAL A 107 -1.53 13.23 14.84
N SER A 108 -1.32 12.40 15.86
CA SER A 108 0.01 11.94 16.25
C SER A 108 0.31 10.57 15.63
N ARG A 109 1.58 10.30 15.31
CA ARG A 109 2.01 8.96 14.89
C ARG A 109 1.73 7.90 15.95
N ASP A 110 1.84 8.23 17.24
CA ASP A 110 1.63 7.28 18.33
C ASP A 110 0.17 6.82 18.36
N ASP A 111 -0.79 7.73 18.25
CA ASP A 111 -2.23 7.38 18.17
C ASP A 111 -2.52 6.47 16.96
N LEU A 112 -1.88 6.76 15.81
CA LEU A 112 -2.04 5.94 14.61
C LEU A 112 -1.47 4.52 14.80
N ILE A 113 -0.31 4.40 15.45
CA ILE A 113 0.29 3.10 15.76
C ILE A 113 -0.57 2.33 16.76
N ASP A 114 -1.14 3.00 17.76
CA ASP A 114 -2.05 2.40 18.72
C ASP A 114 -3.34 1.91 18.06
N ASP A 115 -3.89 2.67 17.11
CA ASP A 115 -5.02 2.24 16.29
C ASP A 115 -4.69 0.99 15.45
N LEU A 116 -3.48 0.90 14.89
CA LEU A 116 -3.03 -0.31 14.20
C LEU A 116 -2.92 -1.50 15.17
N HIS A 117 -2.26 -1.32 16.31
CA HIS A 117 -2.04 -2.37 17.32
C HIS A 117 -3.34 -2.86 17.95
N ALA A 118 -4.34 -1.99 18.10
CA ALA A 118 -5.67 -2.36 18.57
C ALA A 118 -6.58 -2.93 17.47
N GLY A 119 -6.09 -3.04 16.22
CA GLY A 119 -6.89 -3.50 15.08
C GLY A 119 -8.01 -2.54 14.65
N ARG A 120 -7.98 -1.29 15.12
CA ARG A 120 -8.93 -0.22 14.76
C ARG A 120 -8.59 0.38 13.40
N ALA A 121 -7.32 0.42 13.01
CA ALA A 121 -6.87 0.78 11.67
C ALA A 121 -6.46 -0.46 10.86
N LYS A 122 -6.47 -0.32 9.53
CA LYS A 122 -6.11 -1.38 8.58
C LYS A 122 -4.71 -1.15 8.00
N TYR A 123 -4.21 -2.18 7.34
CA TYR A 123 -3.09 -2.13 6.41
C TYR A 123 -3.49 -2.92 5.15
N SER A 124 -2.66 -2.88 4.10
CA SER A 124 -2.95 -3.53 2.82
C SER A 124 -3.21 -5.03 3.00
N SER A 125 -4.25 -5.54 2.34
CA SER A 125 -4.68 -6.93 2.44
C SER A 125 -3.56 -7.92 2.10
N ILE A 126 -2.69 -7.54 1.16
CA ILE A 126 -1.64 -8.38 0.58
C ILE A 126 -0.61 -8.89 1.60
N PHE A 127 -0.37 -8.15 2.69
CA PHE A 127 0.62 -8.55 3.69
C PHE A 127 0.14 -9.63 4.66
N ASN A 128 -1.12 -10.07 4.50
CA ASN A 128 -1.69 -11.21 5.22
C ASN A 128 -1.43 -12.55 4.56
N TYR A 129 -0.71 -12.59 3.43
CA TYR A 129 -0.33 -13.82 2.77
C TYR A 129 1.09 -14.26 3.17
N PRO A 130 1.36 -15.57 3.30
CA PRO A 130 2.64 -16.09 3.76
C PRO A 130 3.68 -16.17 2.62
N THR A 131 4.95 -15.97 2.97
CA THR A 131 6.10 -16.22 2.08
C THR A 131 6.67 -17.61 2.36
N LEU A 132 6.26 -18.59 1.55
CA LEU A 132 6.53 -20.02 1.67
C LEU A 132 7.77 -20.48 0.89
N SER A 133 8.18 -19.72 -0.13
CA SER A 133 9.36 -19.99 -0.97
C SER A 133 10.14 -18.71 -1.27
N TRP A 134 11.37 -18.85 -1.76
CA TRP A 134 12.17 -17.69 -2.17
C TRP A 134 11.55 -16.95 -3.36
N ALA A 135 10.83 -17.65 -4.24
CA ALA A 135 10.15 -17.02 -5.38
C ALA A 135 9.03 -16.07 -4.93
N ASP A 136 8.48 -16.23 -3.73
CA ASP A 136 7.50 -15.28 -3.17
C ASP A 136 8.10 -13.89 -2.96
N ILE A 137 9.39 -13.78 -2.64
CA ILE A 137 10.08 -12.49 -2.54
C ILE A 137 10.16 -11.81 -3.90
N GLY A 138 10.38 -12.59 -4.96
CA GLY A 138 10.28 -12.08 -6.33
C GLY A 138 8.86 -11.66 -6.70
N MET A 139 7.83 -12.40 -6.27
CA MET A 139 6.42 -12.03 -6.50
C MET A 139 6.01 -10.78 -5.75
N ILE A 140 6.46 -10.60 -4.51
CA ILE A 140 6.23 -9.36 -3.76
C ILE A 140 6.91 -8.20 -4.51
N GLY A 141 8.21 -8.32 -4.79
CA GLY A 141 8.92 -7.29 -5.53
C GLY A 141 8.34 -7.02 -6.93
N TRP A 142 7.77 -7.99 -7.63
CA TRP A 142 7.24 -7.76 -8.98
C TRP A 142 5.76 -7.36 -9.00
N LEU A 143 4.89 -8.23 -8.47
CA LEU A 143 3.43 -8.07 -8.54
C LEU A 143 2.92 -7.12 -7.46
N VAL A 144 3.38 -7.27 -6.22
CA VAL A 144 2.87 -6.48 -5.09
C VAL A 144 3.36 -5.04 -5.20
N ASP A 145 4.67 -4.83 -5.38
CA ASP A 145 5.21 -3.49 -5.63
C ASP A 145 4.71 -2.92 -6.97
N GLY A 146 4.51 -3.76 -8.00
CA GLY A 146 3.91 -3.35 -9.27
C GLY A 146 2.50 -2.78 -9.08
N SER A 147 1.65 -3.51 -8.34
CA SER A 147 0.31 -3.03 -7.95
C SER A 147 0.38 -1.75 -7.12
N ALA A 148 1.33 -1.67 -6.18
CA ALA A 148 1.55 -0.49 -5.35
C ALA A 148 1.92 0.73 -6.20
N ILE A 149 2.87 0.61 -7.12
CA ILE A 149 3.32 1.67 -8.04
C ILE A 149 2.18 2.16 -8.95
N ILE A 150 1.39 1.25 -9.53
CA ILE A 150 0.24 1.62 -10.38
C ILE A 150 -0.77 2.46 -9.58
N ASN A 151 -0.96 2.15 -8.29
CA ASN A 151 -1.80 2.93 -7.39
C ASN A 151 -1.12 4.24 -6.90
N GLN A 152 0.19 4.24 -6.68
CA GLN A 152 0.95 5.35 -6.08
C GLN A 152 1.32 6.46 -7.07
N ILE A 153 1.60 6.13 -8.33
CA ILE A 153 1.93 7.13 -9.36
C ILE A 153 0.80 8.17 -9.52
N PRO A 154 -0.49 7.79 -9.63
CA PRO A 154 -1.59 8.76 -9.62
C PRO A 154 -1.65 9.61 -8.36
N LEU A 155 -1.31 9.05 -7.19
CA LEU A 155 -1.32 9.78 -5.92
C LEU A 155 -0.24 10.87 -5.84
N CYS A 156 0.77 10.86 -6.71
CA CYS A 156 1.70 11.99 -6.89
C CYS A 156 1.00 13.30 -7.32
N ARG A 157 -0.24 13.18 -7.80
CA ARG A 157 -1.12 14.27 -8.21
C ARG A 157 -2.38 14.39 -7.34
N CYS A 158 -2.43 13.72 -6.18
CA CYS A 158 -3.56 13.89 -5.26
C CYS A 158 -3.65 15.35 -4.77
N SER A 159 -4.84 15.76 -4.35
CA SER A 159 -5.11 17.14 -3.96
C SER A 159 -4.41 17.59 -2.68
N TYR A 160 -3.97 16.68 -1.81
CA TYR A 160 -3.27 17.04 -0.58
C TYR A 160 -1.76 17.10 -0.80
N GLY A 161 -1.20 18.31 -0.70
CA GLY A 161 0.20 18.61 -0.99
C GLY A 161 1.22 17.72 -0.27
N PRO A 162 1.15 17.58 1.08
CA PRO A 162 2.07 16.74 1.84
C PRO A 162 2.08 15.28 1.36
N TYR A 163 0.90 14.71 1.10
CA TYR A 163 0.78 13.33 0.65
C TYR A 163 1.30 13.16 -0.77
N ALA A 164 0.93 14.05 -1.69
CA ALA A 164 1.42 14.04 -3.07
C ALA A 164 2.96 14.13 -3.14
N ARG A 165 3.58 14.95 -2.29
CA ARG A 165 5.05 15.08 -2.22
C ARG A 165 5.73 13.85 -1.63
N ALA A 166 5.10 13.17 -0.66
CA ALA A 166 5.60 11.89 -0.14
C ALA A 166 5.59 10.83 -1.25
N MET A 167 4.49 10.71 -1.99
CA MET A 167 4.35 9.77 -3.11
C MET A 167 5.39 9.98 -4.21
N VAL A 168 5.80 11.22 -4.49
CA VAL A 168 6.88 11.47 -5.46
C VAL A 168 8.23 10.85 -5.01
N ARG A 169 8.53 10.84 -3.71
CA ARG A 169 9.76 10.22 -3.20
C ARG A 169 9.65 8.70 -3.20
N VAL A 170 8.57 8.20 -2.60
CA VAL A 170 8.27 6.76 -2.51
C VAL A 170 8.29 6.12 -3.90
N CYS A 171 7.59 6.67 -4.90
CA CYS A 171 7.59 6.11 -6.26
C CYS A 171 8.99 6.09 -6.93
N LYS A 172 9.87 7.06 -6.61
CA LYS A 172 11.23 7.09 -7.16
C LYS A 172 12.08 5.96 -6.59
N GLU A 173 11.88 5.62 -5.33
CA GLU A 173 12.62 4.57 -4.62
C GLU A 173 12.04 3.18 -4.94
N GLU A 174 10.71 3.00 -4.85
CA GLU A 174 10.05 1.70 -5.08
C GLU A 174 10.20 1.17 -6.51
N SER A 175 10.19 2.04 -7.53
CA SER A 175 10.30 1.58 -8.92
C SER A 175 11.63 0.88 -9.22
N PHE A 176 12.68 1.22 -8.48
CA PHE A 176 13.94 0.50 -8.53
C PHE A 176 13.80 -0.90 -7.92
N HIS A 177 13.26 -1.01 -6.71
CA HIS A 177 13.07 -2.29 -6.02
C HIS A 177 12.14 -3.23 -6.79
N GLN A 178 11.10 -2.68 -7.40
CA GLN A 178 10.17 -3.44 -8.23
C GLN A 178 10.90 -4.12 -9.40
N ARG A 179 11.81 -3.38 -10.06
CA ARG A 179 12.64 -3.93 -11.12
C ARG A 179 13.57 -5.03 -10.61
N GLN A 180 14.12 -4.90 -9.40
CA GLN A 180 14.98 -5.92 -8.82
C GLN A 180 14.20 -7.20 -8.46
N GLY A 181 12.92 -7.07 -8.07
CA GLY A 181 11.99 -8.18 -7.90
C GLY A 181 11.75 -8.93 -9.21
N TYR A 182 11.48 -8.20 -10.30
CA TYR A 182 11.32 -8.82 -11.62
C TYR A 182 12.61 -9.48 -12.13
N ASP A 183 13.78 -8.85 -11.94
CA ASP A 183 15.08 -9.44 -12.28
C ASP A 183 15.34 -10.76 -11.54
N LEU A 184 14.91 -10.88 -10.27
CA LEU A 184 14.97 -12.15 -9.53
C LEU A 184 14.20 -13.25 -10.27
N LEU A 185 12.97 -12.96 -10.66
CA LEU A 185 12.10 -13.92 -11.37
C LEU A 185 12.63 -14.23 -12.77
N MET A 186 13.17 -13.24 -13.49
CA MET A 186 13.84 -13.45 -14.77
C MET A 186 14.99 -14.46 -14.64
N GLN A 187 15.86 -14.30 -13.63
CA GLN A 187 16.96 -15.24 -13.41
C GLN A 187 16.45 -16.67 -13.13
N MET A 188 15.37 -16.82 -12.36
CA MET A 188 14.81 -18.14 -12.04
C MET A 188 14.08 -18.79 -13.24
N CYS A 189 13.36 -18.01 -14.04
CA CYS A 189 12.55 -18.52 -15.14
C CYS A 189 13.34 -18.75 -16.43
N LEU A 190 14.29 -17.87 -16.76
CA LEU A 190 14.99 -17.88 -18.05
C LEU A 190 16.38 -18.51 -17.99
N HIS A 191 17.00 -18.52 -16.80
CA HIS A 191 18.37 -18.99 -16.60
C HIS A 191 18.50 -20.02 -15.48
N GLY A 192 17.39 -20.32 -14.80
CA GLY A 192 17.33 -21.25 -13.69
C GLY A 192 17.04 -22.69 -14.11
N THR A 193 16.93 -23.57 -13.11
CA THR A 193 16.53 -24.96 -13.31
C THR A 193 15.00 -25.09 -13.49
N PRO A 194 14.50 -26.22 -14.02
CA PRO A 194 13.07 -26.49 -14.09
C PRO A 194 12.35 -26.34 -12.74
N GLU A 195 12.99 -26.75 -11.65
CA GLU A 195 12.45 -26.65 -10.28
C GLU A 195 12.35 -25.19 -9.82
N GLN A 196 13.30 -24.34 -10.20
CA GLN A 196 13.24 -22.90 -9.92
C GLN A 196 12.08 -22.26 -10.68
N LYS A 197 11.90 -22.59 -11.96
CA LYS A 197 10.76 -22.11 -12.74
C LYS A 197 9.42 -22.61 -12.17
N ALA A 198 9.36 -23.87 -11.74
CA ALA A 198 8.17 -24.42 -11.08
C ALA A 198 7.86 -23.69 -9.76
N MET A 199 8.88 -23.33 -8.97
CA MET A 199 8.72 -22.53 -7.75
C MET A 199 8.16 -21.14 -8.05
N VAL A 200 8.59 -20.52 -9.16
CA VAL A 200 8.02 -19.24 -9.61
C VAL A 200 6.56 -19.40 -10.02
N GLN A 201 6.22 -20.46 -10.76
CA GLN A 201 4.84 -20.73 -11.15
C GLN A 201 3.92 -20.96 -9.94
N ASP A 202 4.36 -21.75 -8.95
CA ASP A 202 3.62 -21.95 -7.70
C ASP A 202 3.39 -20.61 -6.97
N SER A 203 4.40 -19.76 -6.93
CA SER A 203 4.28 -18.43 -6.32
C SER A 203 3.30 -17.55 -7.08
N LEU A 204 3.36 -17.51 -8.41
CA LEU A 204 2.39 -16.77 -9.22
C LEU A 204 0.95 -17.26 -8.97
N ASN A 205 0.74 -18.57 -8.85
CA ASN A 205 -0.57 -19.16 -8.57
C ASN A 205 -1.18 -18.62 -7.26
N ARG A 206 -0.35 -18.41 -6.24
CA ARG A 206 -0.79 -17.92 -4.92
C ARG A 206 -0.92 -16.40 -4.85
N TRP A 207 -0.07 -15.65 -5.55
CA TRP A 207 0.03 -14.19 -5.41
C TRP A 207 -0.77 -13.38 -6.42
N TRP A 208 -1.18 -13.96 -7.56
CA TRP A 208 -1.89 -13.24 -8.62
C TRP A 208 -3.16 -12.54 -8.12
N TRP A 209 -4.12 -13.30 -7.59
CA TRP A 209 -5.40 -12.76 -7.14
C TRP A 209 -5.25 -11.79 -5.95
N PRO A 210 -4.44 -12.11 -4.91
CA PRO A 210 -4.14 -11.15 -3.86
C PRO A 210 -3.56 -9.81 -4.38
N ALA A 211 -2.69 -9.84 -5.38
CA ALA A 211 -2.13 -8.62 -5.98
C ALA A 211 -3.20 -7.76 -6.68
N LEU A 212 -4.21 -8.38 -7.30
CA LEU A 212 -5.36 -7.66 -7.90
C LEU A 212 -6.34 -7.13 -6.84
N MET A 213 -6.47 -7.81 -5.70
CA MET A 213 -7.27 -7.34 -4.56
C MET A 213 -6.69 -6.06 -3.92
N MET A 214 -5.40 -5.75 -4.12
CA MET A 214 -4.78 -4.51 -3.62
C MET A 214 -5.44 -3.24 -4.15
N PHE A 215 -6.10 -3.28 -5.31
CA PHE A 215 -6.80 -2.10 -5.82
C PHE A 215 -8.06 -1.78 -5.00
N GLY A 216 -8.58 -2.73 -4.23
CA GLY A 216 -9.77 -2.59 -3.41
C GLY A 216 -11.01 -3.23 -4.07
N PRO A 217 -12.21 -3.00 -3.50
CA PRO A 217 -13.46 -3.56 -4.04
C PRO A 217 -13.74 -3.03 -5.46
N SER A 218 -14.69 -3.68 -6.14
CA SER A 218 -15.28 -3.19 -7.38
C SER A 218 -15.74 -1.72 -7.23
N ASP A 219 -15.83 -0.98 -8.33
CA ASP A 219 -16.33 0.40 -8.28
C ASP A 219 -17.79 0.47 -7.78
N ALA A 220 -18.59 -0.58 -8.06
CA ALA A 220 -19.96 -0.72 -7.57
C ALA A 220 -20.04 -0.83 -6.03
N ASP A 221 -19.03 -1.43 -5.41
CA ASP A 221 -18.98 -1.69 -3.96
C ASP A 221 -17.98 -0.77 -3.23
N SER A 222 -17.65 0.38 -3.81
CA SER A 222 -16.63 1.30 -3.30
C SER A 222 -17.22 2.61 -2.75
N PRO A 223 -17.76 2.62 -1.52
CA PRO A 223 -18.54 3.75 -0.98
C PRO A 223 -17.72 5.04 -0.83
N ASN A 224 -16.39 4.93 -0.70
CA ASN A 224 -15.50 6.09 -0.56
C ASN A 224 -15.08 6.69 -1.91
N SER A 225 -15.29 5.99 -3.04
CA SER A 225 -14.68 6.36 -4.32
C SER A 225 -15.25 7.66 -4.88
N ALA A 226 -16.57 7.81 -4.91
CA ALA A 226 -17.22 8.98 -5.50
C ALA A 226 -16.73 10.29 -4.87
N GLN A 227 -16.75 10.37 -3.54
CA GLN A 227 -16.29 11.58 -2.84
C GLN A 227 -14.77 11.76 -2.90
N SER A 228 -13.98 10.68 -2.84
CA SER A 228 -12.52 10.77 -2.97
C SER A 228 -12.10 11.26 -4.36
N MET A 229 -12.86 10.94 -5.41
CA MET A 229 -12.64 11.44 -6.76
C MET A 229 -13.06 12.90 -6.91
N ALA A 230 -14.21 13.29 -6.37
CA ALA A 230 -14.64 14.69 -6.36
C ALA A 230 -13.65 15.61 -5.62
N TRP A 231 -13.02 15.11 -4.56
CA TRP A 231 -11.94 15.81 -3.85
C TRP A 231 -10.56 15.64 -4.50
N LYS A 232 -10.45 14.92 -5.63
CA LYS A 232 -9.17 14.57 -6.29
C LYS A 232 -8.13 13.96 -5.33
N ILE A 233 -8.58 13.24 -4.30
CA ILE A 233 -7.72 12.37 -3.48
C ILE A 233 -7.36 11.12 -4.31
N LYS A 234 -8.35 10.58 -5.01
CA LYS A 234 -8.24 9.44 -5.93
C LYS A 234 -8.51 9.95 -7.34
N LEU A 235 -7.66 9.60 -8.32
CA LEU A 235 -7.77 10.12 -9.69
C LEU A 235 -8.32 9.11 -10.70
N PHE A 236 -8.14 7.82 -10.42
CA PHE A 236 -8.63 6.71 -11.23
C PHE A 236 -9.42 5.79 -10.33
N SER A 237 -10.40 5.09 -10.89
CA SER A 237 -11.23 4.13 -10.16
C SER A 237 -10.43 2.90 -9.68
N ASN A 238 -11.04 2.05 -8.84
CA ASN A 238 -10.35 0.83 -8.40
C ASN A 238 -10.20 -0.12 -9.60
N ASP A 239 -11.26 -0.27 -10.39
CA ASP A 239 -11.30 -1.17 -11.53
C ASP A 239 -10.41 -0.68 -12.68
N GLU A 240 -10.33 0.64 -12.92
CA GLU A 240 -9.41 1.23 -13.90
C GLU A 240 -7.94 0.92 -13.59
N LEU A 241 -7.53 1.04 -12.32
CA LEU A 241 -6.16 0.73 -11.91
C LEU A 241 -5.88 -0.77 -11.95
N ARG A 242 -6.86 -1.60 -11.57
CA ARG A 242 -6.74 -3.06 -11.66
C ARG A 242 -6.61 -3.51 -13.11
N GLN A 243 -7.39 -2.96 -14.04
CA GLN A 243 -7.29 -3.26 -15.46
C GLN A 243 -5.89 -2.92 -16.00
N LYS A 244 -5.37 -1.73 -15.65
CA LYS A 244 -3.99 -1.34 -16.02
C LYS A 244 -2.94 -2.32 -15.49
N MET A 245 -3.12 -2.82 -14.26
CA MET A 245 -2.22 -3.85 -13.70
C MET A 245 -2.25 -5.12 -14.53
N VAL A 246 -3.43 -5.62 -14.89
CA VAL A 246 -3.55 -6.83 -15.72
C VAL A 246 -2.88 -6.60 -17.08
N ASP A 247 -3.23 -5.54 -17.79
CA ASP A 247 -2.72 -5.27 -19.14
C ASP A 247 -1.19 -5.12 -19.19
N GLN A 248 -0.60 -4.53 -18.15
CA GLN A 248 0.85 -4.34 -18.07
C GLN A 248 1.58 -5.60 -17.62
N THR A 249 0.95 -6.46 -16.82
CA THR A 249 1.62 -7.59 -16.15
C THR A 249 1.52 -8.89 -16.95
N VAL A 250 0.43 -9.12 -17.69
CA VAL A 250 0.27 -10.35 -18.48
C VAL A 250 1.41 -10.54 -19.51
N PRO A 251 1.79 -9.52 -20.32
CA PRO A 251 2.94 -9.67 -21.23
C PRO A 251 4.27 -9.94 -20.50
N GLN A 252 4.43 -9.44 -19.27
CA GLN A 252 5.61 -9.70 -18.45
C GLN A 252 5.64 -11.16 -17.95
N ALA A 253 4.47 -11.75 -17.63
CA ALA A 253 4.34 -13.15 -17.27
C ALA A 253 4.61 -14.08 -18.48
N GLU A 254 4.07 -13.72 -19.65
CA GLU A 254 4.30 -14.40 -20.92
C GLU A 254 5.80 -14.45 -21.27
N TYR A 255 6.50 -13.32 -21.10
CA TYR A 255 7.96 -13.25 -21.31
C TYR A 255 8.74 -14.20 -20.40
N LEU A 256 8.31 -14.39 -19.15
CA LEU A 256 8.90 -15.37 -18.22
C LEU A 256 8.49 -16.82 -18.54
N GLY A 257 7.59 -17.02 -19.52
CA GLY A 257 7.01 -18.32 -19.86
C GLY A 257 6.21 -18.91 -18.69
N LEU A 258 5.51 -18.06 -17.94
CA LEU A 258 4.60 -18.43 -16.86
C LEU A 258 3.15 -18.42 -17.36
N LYS A 259 2.29 -19.21 -16.71
CA LYS A 259 0.85 -19.21 -16.95
C LYS A 259 0.15 -18.46 -15.82
N VAL A 260 -0.59 -17.40 -16.15
CA VAL A 260 -1.43 -16.69 -15.17
C VAL A 260 -2.55 -17.63 -14.69
N PRO A 261 -2.83 -17.73 -13.37
CA PRO A 261 -3.82 -18.65 -12.79
C PRO A 261 -5.26 -18.14 -12.95
N ASP A 262 -5.63 -17.80 -14.17
CA ASP A 262 -6.94 -17.29 -14.54
C ASP A 262 -7.39 -17.94 -15.87
N PRO A 263 -8.30 -18.93 -15.82
CA PRO A 263 -8.82 -19.59 -17.02
C PRO A 263 -9.60 -18.67 -17.96
N GLU A 264 -10.16 -17.57 -17.45
CA GLU A 264 -10.97 -16.62 -18.22
C GLU A 264 -10.12 -15.52 -18.86
N LEU A 265 -8.82 -15.48 -18.54
CA LEU A 265 -7.89 -14.47 -19.05
C LEU A 265 -7.74 -14.57 -20.57
N LYS A 266 -8.13 -13.51 -21.28
CA LYS A 266 -8.01 -13.43 -22.75
C LYS A 266 -7.79 -12.01 -23.22
N TRP A 267 -6.96 -11.83 -24.24
CA TRP A 267 -6.83 -10.55 -24.91
C TRP A 267 -8.10 -10.23 -25.70
N ASN A 268 -8.69 -9.06 -25.44
CA ASN A 268 -9.85 -8.54 -26.15
C ASN A 268 -9.43 -7.41 -27.08
N ALA A 269 -9.32 -7.72 -28.37
CA ALA A 269 -8.84 -6.77 -29.39
C ALA A 269 -9.80 -5.59 -29.61
N GLU A 270 -11.11 -5.77 -29.40
CA GLU A 270 -12.10 -4.69 -29.55
C GLU A 270 -11.98 -3.67 -28.42
N ARG A 271 -11.71 -4.14 -27.20
CA ARG A 271 -11.51 -3.28 -26.04
C ARG A 271 -10.09 -2.72 -25.93
N GLY A 272 -9.10 -3.41 -26.51
CA GLY A 272 -7.68 -3.11 -26.29
C GLY A 272 -7.22 -3.43 -24.87
N HIS A 273 -7.84 -4.43 -24.23
CA HIS A 273 -7.63 -4.82 -22.83
C HIS A 273 -7.67 -6.35 -22.69
N TYR A 274 -7.08 -6.89 -21.64
CA TYR A 274 -7.36 -8.27 -21.22
C TYR A 274 -8.68 -8.34 -20.45
N ASP A 275 -9.57 -9.25 -20.86
CA ASP A 275 -10.66 -9.72 -20.01
C ASP A 275 -10.06 -10.71 -18.99
N PHE A 276 -10.45 -10.64 -17.72
CA PHE A 276 -9.97 -11.51 -16.65
C PHE A 276 -11.14 -11.99 -15.77
N GLY A 277 -10.95 -13.10 -15.08
CA GLY A 277 -11.96 -13.75 -14.26
C GLY A 277 -12.37 -12.96 -13.02
N GLU A 278 -13.44 -13.42 -12.37
CA GLU A 278 -13.96 -12.78 -11.16
C GLU A 278 -13.03 -13.00 -9.95
N ILE A 279 -12.79 -11.92 -9.20
CA ILE A 279 -12.07 -11.99 -7.92
C ILE A 279 -12.95 -12.68 -6.88
N ASP A 280 -12.36 -13.54 -6.05
CA ASP A 280 -13.03 -14.03 -4.84
C ASP A 280 -13.19 -12.90 -3.81
N TRP A 281 -14.30 -12.17 -3.90
CA TRP A 281 -14.63 -11.09 -2.97
C TRP A 281 -14.90 -11.60 -1.55
N SER A 282 -15.29 -12.87 -1.40
CA SER A 282 -15.52 -13.47 -0.08
C SER A 282 -14.20 -13.61 0.68
N GLU A 283 -13.14 -14.05 0.00
CA GLU A 283 -11.77 -14.08 0.53
C GLU A 283 -11.31 -12.65 0.86
N PHE A 284 -11.46 -11.71 -0.07
CA PHE A 284 -11.07 -10.31 0.13
C PHE A 284 -11.66 -9.73 1.42
N TYR A 285 -12.97 -9.85 1.63
CA TYR A 285 -13.62 -9.33 2.83
C TYR A 285 -13.26 -10.12 4.10
N ALA A 286 -12.98 -11.43 4.01
CA ALA A 286 -12.49 -12.21 5.14
C ALA A 286 -11.11 -11.71 5.60
N VAL A 287 -10.18 -11.48 4.67
CA VAL A 287 -8.84 -10.95 4.95
C VAL A 287 -8.91 -9.57 5.60
N LEU A 288 -9.76 -8.67 5.09
CA LEU A 288 -9.93 -7.33 5.67
C LEU A 288 -10.53 -7.34 7.08
N LYS A 289 -11.37 -8.34 7.38
CA LYS A 289 -11.95 -8.53 8.72
C LYS A 289 -10.99 -9.18 9.72
N GLY A 290 -9.77 -9.53 9.31
CA GLY A 290 -8.77 -10.16 10.19
C GLY A 290 -8.78 -11.69 10.16
N ASN A 291 -9.48 -12.30 9.20
CA ASN A 291 -9.63 -13.76 9.09
C ASN A 291 -8.84 -14.34 7.89
N GLY A 292 -7.80 -13.65 7.42
CA GLY A 292 -6.88 -14.16 6.42
C GLY A 292 -5.71 -14.94 7.02
N PRO A 293 -4.81 -15.47 6.18
CA PRO A 293 -3.83 -16.48 6.58
C PRO A 293 -2.80 -16.04 7.63
N CYS A 294 -2.46 -14.75 7.68
CA CYS A 294 -1.43 -14.24 8.59
C CYS A 294 -1.86 -13.01 9.41
N ASN A 295 -3.14 -12.61 9.39
CA ASN A 295 -3.57 -11.36 10.05
C ASN A 295 -3.17 -11.32 11.53
N ARG A 296 -3.43 -12.41 12.26
CA ARG A 296 -3.13 -12.50 13.70
C ARG A 296 -1.63 -12.45 13.95
N GLU A 297 -0.86 -13.18 13.15
CA GLU A 297 0.59 -13.26 13.22
C GLU A 297 1.24 -11.91 12.94
N ARG A 298 0.77 -11.16 11.93
CA ARG A 298 1.31 -9.83 11.59
C ARG A 298 1.08 -8.83 12.72
N LEU A 299 -0.14 -8.79 13.25
CA LEU A 299 -0.50 -7.87 14.32
C LEU A 299 0.22 -8.22 15.63
N ALA A 300 0.22 -9.51 16.01
CA ALA A 300 0.93 -10.00 17.19
C ALA A 300 2.44 -9.70 17.14
N ALA A 301 3.07 -9.85 15.96
CA ALA A 301 4.49 -9.51 15.80
C ALA A 301 4.77 -8.02 16.04
N ARG A 302 3.88 -7.13 15.56
CA ARG A 302 4.03 -5.68 15.76
C ARG A 302 3.77 -5.25 17.20
N VAL A 303 2.71 -5.78 17.82
CA VAL A 303 2.39 -5.55 19.23
C VAL A 303 3.55 -6.03 20.11
N LYS A 304 4.02 -7.27 19.91
CA LYS A 304 5.13 -7.83 20.68
C LYS A 304 6.40 -6.97 20.56
N ALA A 305 6.76 -6.53 19.35
CA ALA A 305 7.91 -5.66 19.16
C ALA A 305 7.75 -4.30 19.86
N HIS A 306 6.53 -3.77 19.91
CA HIS A 306 6.22 -2.54 20.62
C HIS A 306 6.29 -2.72 22.14
N GLU A 307 5.67 -3.76 22.69
CA GLU A 307 5.66 -4.06 24.13
C GLU A 307 7.07 -4.40 24.64
N ASP A 308 7.78 -5.32 23.98
CA ASP A 308 9.15 -5.69 24.35
C ASP A 308 10.13 -4.52 24.22
N GLY A 309 9.86 -3.59 23.31
CA GLY A 309 10.65 -2.39 23.10
C GLY A 309 10.33 -1.23 24.05
N ALA A 310 9.35 -1.38 24.96
CA ALA A 310 8.91 -0.29 25.85
C ALA A 310 10.06 0.26 26.69
N TRP A 311 10.84 -0.62 27.32
CA TRP A 311 11.97 -0.22 28.17
C TRP A 311 13.03 0.58 27.39
N VAL A 312 13.22 0.31 26.09
CA VAL A 312 14.16 1.07 25.25
C VAL A 312 13.64 2.49 25.03
N ARG A 313 12.35 2.64 24.74
CA ARG A 313 11.71 3.94 24.55
C ARG A 313 11.75 4.76 25.85
N ASP A 314 11.40 4.14 26.98
CA ASP A 314 11.43 4.78 28.29
C ASP A 314 12.85 5.21 28.68
N ALA A 315 13.86 4.36 28.39
CA ALA A 315 15.26 4.69 28.63
C ALA A 315 15.74 5.90 27.80
N LEU A 316 15.32 6.00 26.54
CA LEU A 316 15.66 7.12 25.67
C LEU A 316 15.01 8.44 26.15
N VAL A 317 13.74 8.39 26.58
CA VAL A 317 13.04 9.54 27.17
C VAL A 317 13.73 10.00 28.45
N ALA A 318 13.96 9.08 29.40
CA ALA A 318 14.62 9.41 30.67
C ALA A 318 16.06 9.94 30.47
N TYR A 319 16.77 9.48 29.44
CA TYR A 319 18.07 10.04 29.07
C TYR A 319 17.92 11.48 28.52
N ALA A 320 16.96 11.72 27.63
CA ALA A 320 16.72 13.04 27.05
C ALA A 320 16.33 14.08 28.11
N ASP A 321 15.45 13.72 29.06
CA ASP A 321 15.03 14.59 30.16
C ASP A 321 16.22 15.03 31.02
N LYS A 322 17.10 14.08 31.40
CA LYS A 322 18.35 14.38 32.13
C LYS A 322 19.28 15.30 31.36
N GLN A 323 19.35 15.16 30.04
CA GLN A 323 20.16 16.06 29.20
C GLN A 323 19.55 17.46 29.10
N ALA A 324 18.22 17.57 29.09
CA ALA A 324 17.52 18.85 29.09
C ALA A 324 17.73 19.59 30.42
N GLU A 325 17.57 18.92 31.56
CA GLU A 325 17.80 19.49 32.90
C GLU A 325 19.24 20.02 33.06
N ARG A 326 20.23 19.24 32.61
CA ARG A 326 21.66 19.65 32.65
C ARG A 326 22.00 20.85 31.76
N LYS A 327 21.21 21.13 30.72
CA LYS A 327 21.42 22.31 29.85
C LYS A 327 20.85 23.59 30.45
N VAL A 328 19.88 23.45 31.37
CA VAL A 328 19.20 24.58 32.02
C VAL A 328 19.88 24.98 33.33
N ALA A 329 20.51 24.02 34.02
CA ALA A 329 21.33 24.24 35.21
C ALA A 329 22.70 24.87 34.89
#